data_AF-A0A136PDJ0-F1
#
_entry.id   AF-A0A136PDJ0-F1
#
_cell.length_a   1.000
_cell.length_b   1.000
_cell.length_c   1.000
_cell.angle_alpha   90.00
_cell.angle_beta   90.00
_cell.angle_gamma   90.00
#
_symmetry.space_group_name_H-M   'P 1'
#
loop_
_entity.id
_entity.type
_entity.pdbx_description
1 polymer ?
#
loop_
_entity_poly.entity_id
_entity_poly.type
_entity_poly.pdbx_seq_one_letter_code
_entity_poly.pdbx_strand_id
1 'polypeptide(L)'
;MKQVMLKALKALLFSILVLIIIQLVNSSLDIYNNFAFDKAVMRTSPYGYIPLLNNPNNYSESNAEIKGGDFVYVENWESADNGSVVFAKVRSKFSSGYVNNRLLVEANINVMPVFSVIMLLLITAAAARKVYLLIHKHNKIVFSKN
;
A
#
# COMPACT_ATOMS: atom_id res chain seq x y z
N MET A 1 -24.27 31.08 -23.58
CA MET A 1 -24.55 30.13 -22.48
C MET A 1 -24.05 28.70 -22.74
N LYS A 2 -24.38 28.04 -23.86
CA LYS A 2 -23.92 26.66 -24.16
C LYS A 2 -22.40 26.46 -24.04
N GLN A 3 -21.58 27.35 -24.59
CA GLN A 3 -20.11 27.21 -24.52
C GLN A 3 -19.54 27.37 -23.11
N VAL A 4 -20.13 28.24 -22.27
CA VAL A 4 -19.71 28.44 -20.87
C VAL A 4 -20.07 27.21 -20.03
N MET A 5 -21.27 26.69 -20.22
CA MET A 5 -21.75 25.47 -19.55
C MET A 5 -20.89 24.24 -19.92
N LEU A 6 -20.46 24.16 -21.18
CA LEU A 6 -19.61 23.06 -21.68
C LEU A 6 -18.16 23.16 -21.17
N LYS A 7 -17.64 24.38 -20.98
CA LYS A 7 -16.35 24.63 -20.31
C LYS A 7 -16.41 24.27 -18.82
N ALA A 8 -17.48 24.66 -18.14
CA ALA A 8 -17.70 24.31 -16.73
C ALA A 8 -17.80 22.80 -16.52
N LEU A 9 -18.54 22.09 -17.38
CA LEU A 9 -18.64 20.63 -17.34
C LEU A 9 -17.29 19.94 -17.56
N LYS A 10 -16.48 20.43 -18.50
CA LYS A 10 -15.11 19.91 -18.72
C LYS A 10 -14.19 20.13 -17.53
N ALA A 11 -14.27 21.30 -16.89
CA ALA A 11 -13.50 21.60 -15.69
C ALA A 11 -13.91 20.69 -14.52
N LEU A 12 -15.21 20.42 -14.37
CA LEU A 12 -15.74 19.51 -13.36
C LEU A 12 -15.30 18.05 -13.59
N LEU A 13 -15.36 17.57 -14.83
CA LEU A 13 -14.87 16.23 -15.17
C LEU A 13 -13.35 16.11 -14.93
N PHE A 14 -12.60 17.17 -15.22
CA PHE A 14 -11.16 17.20 -14.96
C PHE A 14 -10.84 17.16 -13.46
N SER A 15 -11.56 17.92 -12.63
CA SER A 15 -11.34 17.89 -11.17
C SER A 15 -11.72 16.54 -10.56
N ILE A 16 -12.78 15.88 -11.04
CA ILE A 16 -13.14 14.52 -10.64
C ILE A 16 -12.03 13.52 -11.03
N LEU A 17 -11.47 13.62 -12.23
CA LEU A 17 -10.36 12.77 -12.67
C LEU A 17 -9.14 12.95 -11.77
N VAL A 18 -8.79 14.19 -11.42
CA VAL A 18 -7.67 14.49 -10.51
C VAL A 18 -7.90 13.88 -9.13
N LEU A 19 -9.11 13.99 -8.58
CA LEU A 19 -9.48 13.36 -7.31
C LEU A 19 -9.31 11.83 -7.35
N ILE A 20 -9.79 11.18 -8.41
CA ILE A 20 -9.62 9.73 -8.60
C ILE A 20 -8.14 9.35 -8.65
N ILE A 21 -7.32 10.12 -9.37
CA ILE A 21 -5.87 9.87 -9.46
C ILE A 21 -5.21 10.01 -8.09
N ILE A 22 -5.53 11.07 -7.32
CA ILE A 22 -5.00 11.25 -5.97
C ILE A 22 -5.36 10.05 -5.08
N GLN A 23 -6.60 9.59 -5.15
CA GLN A 23 -7.07 8.45 -4.37
C GLN A 23 -6.35 7.15 -4.74
N LEU A 24 -6.10 6.93 -6.04
CA LEU A 24 -5.36 5.77 -6.53
C LEU A 24 -3.87 5.82 -6.15
N VAL A 25 -3.24 7.01 -6.17
CA VAL A 25 -1.87 7.22 -5.72
C VAL A 25 -1.75 6.95 -4.21
N ASN A 26 -2.66 7.49 -3.40
CA ASN A 26 -2.68 7.24 -1.96
C ASN A 26 -2.88 5.75 -1.66
N SER A 27 -3.82 5.08 -2.33
CA SER A 27 -4.02 3.64 -2.18
C SER A 27 -2.78 2.83 -2.60
N SER A 28 -2.07 3.28 -3.64
CA SER A 28 -0.83 2.65 -4.09
C SER A 28 0.32 2.87 -3.13
N LEU A 29 0.41 4.04 -2.50
CA LEU A 29 1.39 4.34 -1.46
C LEU A 29 1.09 3.55 -0.18
N ASP A 30 -0.18 3.38 0.19
CA ASP A 30 -0.58 2.53 1.31
C ASP A 30 -0.22 1.07 1.04
N ILE A 31 -0.44 0.59 -0.19
CA ILE A 31 0.02 -0.73 -0.62
C ILE A 31 1.55 -0.77 -0.56
N TYR A 32 2.26 0.17 -1.18
CA TYR A 32 3.72 0.18 -1.15
C TYR A 32 4.28 0.18 0.28
N ASN A 33 3.78 1.03 1.16
CA ASN A 33 4.19 1.10 2.57
C ASN A 33 3.90 -0.18 3.33
N ASN A 34 2.80 -0.88 3.01
CA ASN A 34 2.52 -2.19 3.57
C ASN A 34 3.43 -3.29 3.01
N PHE A 35 3.96 -3.13 1.78
CA PHE A 35 4.80 -4.13 1.11
C PHE A 35 6.30 -3.78 1.09
N ALA A 36 6.71 -2.63 1.62
CA ALA A 36 8.10 -2.20 1.79
C ALA A 36 8.81 -2.93 2.95
N PHE A 37 8.05 -3.71 3.71
CA PHE A 37 8.54 -4.55 4.78
C PHE A 37 8.70 -5.98 4.30
N ASP A 38 9.71 -6.67 4.82
CA ASP A 38 9.93 -8.08 4.51
C ASP A 38 8.71 -8.89 4.93
N LYS A 39 8.32 -9.86 4.11
CA LYS A 39 7.21 -10.73 4.47
C LYS A 39 7.74 -11.93 5.22
N ALA A 40 7.08 -12.27 6.31
CA ALA A 40 7.35 -13.50 7.03
C ALA A 40 6.05 -14.26 7.29
N VAL A 41 6.17 -15.58 7.31
CA VAL A 41 5.13 -16.47 7.83
C VAL A 41 5.48 -16.82 9.27
N MET A 42 4.50 -16.71 10.15
CA MET A 42 4.64 -17.13 11.53
C MET A 42 4.74 -18.67 11.60
N ARG A 43 5.76 -19.19 12.28
CA ARG A 43 5.86 -20.62 12.58
C ARG A 43 4.69 -21.08 13.42
N THR A 44 4.30 -22.33 13.23
CA THR A 44 3.27 -22.95 14.04
C THR A 44 3.75 -23.06 15.48
N SER A 45 3.06 -22.40 16.40
CA SER A 45 3.24 -22.56 17.84
C SER A 45 2.44 -23.77 18.32
N PRO A 46 2.95 -24.56 19.28
CA PRO A 46 2.17 -25.63 19.91
C PRO A 46 0.92 -25.10 20.64
N TYR A 47 0.89 -23.80 20.94
CA TYR A 47 -0.27 -23.12 21.56
C TYR A 47 -1.26 -22.56 20.52
N GLY A 48 -1.00 -22.71 19.22
CA GLY A 48 -1.86 -22.23 18.14
C GLY A 48 -1.75 -20.72 17.85
N TYR A 49 -1.20 -19.94 18.78
CA TYR A 49 -0.95 -18.51 18.63
C TYR A 49 0.41 -18.10 19.20
N ILE A 50 0.85 -16.91 18.79
CA ILE A 50 2.08 -16.24 19.24
C ILE A 50 1.69 -14.81 19.62
N PRO A 51 1.98 -14.39 20.87
CA PRO A 51 1.63 -13.04 21.32
C PRO A 51 2.52 -12.00 20.64
N LEU A 52 1.89 -10.90 20.24
CA LEU A 52 2.55 -9.70 19.76
C LEU A 52 2.85 -8.79 20.97
N LEU A 53 4.12 -8.67 21.32
CA LEU A 53 4.52 -7.93 22.53
C LEU A 53 4.58 -6.43 22.25
N ASN A 54 4.09 -5.60 23.18
CA ASN A 54 4.34 -4.15 23.14
C ASN A 54 5.80 -3.83 23.50
N ASN A 55 6.36 -4.60 24.43
CA ASN A 55 7.71 -4.45 24.92
C ASN A 55 8.44 -5.81 24.90
N PRO A 56 9.59 -5.95 24.23
CA PRO A 56 10.34 -7.21 24.15
C PRO A 56 10.87 -7.70 25.51
N ASN A 57 10.95 -6.83 26.51
CA ASN A 57 11.37 -7.17 27.86
C ASN A 57 10.21 -7.57 28.79
N ASN A 58 8.97 -7.37 28.36
CA ASN A 58 7.78 -7.70 29.16
C ASN A 58 6.81 -8.59 28.38
N TYR A 59 6.92 -9.90 28.59
CA TYR A 59 6.07 -10.91 27.93
C TYR A 59 4.60 -10.86 28.36
N SER A 60 4.27 -10.18 29.46
CA SER A 60 2.88 -10.04 29.92
C SER A 60 2.12 -8.92 29.21
N GLU A 61 2.82 -7.99 28.56
CA GLU A 61 2.22 -6.89 27.82
C GLU A 61 2.12 -7.26 26.33
N SER A 62 1.11 -8.06 26.00
CA SER A 62 0.72 -8.35 24.61
C SER A 62 -0.46 -7.49 24.18
N ASN A 63 -0.41 -6.97 22.95
CA ASN A 63 -1.52 -6.18 22.38
C ASN A 63 -2.39 -6.96 21.39
N ALA A 64 -1.90 -8.10 20.90
CA ALA A 64 -2.57 -8.94 19.93
C ALA A 64 -1.99 -10.35 19.94
N GLU A 65 -2.70 -11.28 19.32
CA GLU A 65 -2.26 -12.65 19.08
C GLU A 65 -2.26 -12.91 17.58
N ILE A 66 -1.19 -13.56 17.09
CA ILE A 66 -1.09 -13.98 15.69
C ILE A 66 -1.10 -15.50 15.63
N LYS A 67 -1.85 -16.09 14.70
CA LYS A 67 -1.90 -17.54 14.56
C LYS A 67 -0.68 -18.06 13.80
N GLY A 68 -0.30 -19.31 14.10
CA GLY A 68 0.68 -20.01 13.28
C GLY A 68 0.21 -20.12 11.83
N GLY A 69 1.09 -19.83 10.88
CA GLY A 69 0.78 -19.79 9.44
C GLY A 69 0.28 -18.44 8.92
N ASP A 70 0.01 -17.46 9.78
CA ASP A 70 -0.38 -16.12 9.34
C ASP A 70 0.83 -15.38 8.73
N PHE A 71 0.53 -14.55 7.73
CA PHE A 71 1.49 -13.61 7.16
C PHE A 71 1.61 -12.36 8.04
N VAL A 72 2.85 -11.96 8.29
CA VAL A 72 3.20 -10.71 8.95
C VAL A 72 4.22 -9.94 8.12
N TYR A 73 4.27 -8.63 8.35
CA TYR A 73 5.25 -7.74 7.75
C TYR A 73 6.33 -7.43 8.78
N VAL A 74 7.58 -7.68 8.45
CA VAL A 74 8.73 -7.47 9.33
C VAL A 74 9.33 -6.10 9.01
N GLU A 75 9.21 -5.17 9.97
CA GLU A 75 9.80 -3.84 9.86
C GLU A 75 11.31 -3.87 10.06
N ASN A 76 11.76 -4.69 11.01
CA ASN A 76 13.17 -4.93 11.31
C ASN A 76 13.32 -6.31 11.99
N TRP A 77 14.16 -7.18 11.42
CA TRP A 77 14.41 -8.54 11.91
C TRP A 77 15.14 -8.59 13.25
N GLU A 78 15.94 -7.57 13.56
CA GLU A 78 16.76 -7.47 14.76
C GLU A 78 16.51 -6.12 15.45
N SER A 79 15.25 -5.90 15.85
CA SER A 79 14.85 -4.62 16.42
C SER A 79 15.18 -4.48 17.91
N ALA A 80 15.25 -5.58 18.65
CA ALA A 80 15.53 -5.59 20.08
C ALA A 80 16.12 -6.93 20.53
N ASP A 81 16.88 -6.90 21.62
CA ASP A 81 17.43 -8.07 22.30
C ASP A 81 17.18 -7.94 23.80
N ASN A 82 16.67 -9.00 24.42
CA ASN A 82 16.47 -9.07 25.87
C ASN A 82 17.56 -9.86 26.61
N GLY A 83 18.67 -10.16 25.93
CA GLY A 83 19.83 -10.92 26.43
C GLY A 83 19.71 -12.44 26.23
N SER A 84 18.55 -12.94 25.80
CA SER A 84 18.34 -14.38 25.51
C SER A 84 17.71 -14.63 24.14
N VAL A 85 16.93 -13.66 23.65
CA VAL A 85 16.14 -13.77 22.42
C VAL A 85 16.19 -12.45 21.68
N VAL A 86 16.43 -12.55 20.37
CA VAL A 86 16.32 -11.41 19.45
C VAL A 86 14.89 -11.32 18.94
N PHE A 87 14.34 -10.11 18.96
CA PHE A 87 13.00 -9.81 18.52
C PHE A 87 13.02 -9.00 17.23
N ALA A 88 12.17 -9.45 16.31
CA ALA A 88 11.80 -8.68 15.15
C ALA A 88 10.62 -7.76 15.51
N LYS A 89 10.64 -6.54 15.00
CA LYS A 89 9.48 -5.66 15.02
C LYS A 89 8.61 -6.00 13.82
N VAL A 90 7.37 -6.36 14.07
CA VAL A 90 6.44 -6.83 13.03
C VAL A 90 5.12 -6.07 13.10
N ARG A 91 4.46 -6.03 11.95
CA ARG A 91 3.16 -5.43 11.74
C ARG A 91 2.20 -6.47 11.18
N SER A 92 1.09 -6.67 11.88
CA SER A 92 -0.09 -7.39 11.39
C SER A 92 -1.07 -6.40 10.74
N LYS A 93 -2.17 -6.91 10.19
CA LYS A 93 -3.22 -6.09 9.56
C LYS A 93 -3.78 -4.99 10.49
N PHE A 94 -3.77 -5.20 11.81
CA PHE A 94 -4.42 -4.31 12.77
C PHE A 94 -3.52 -3.84 13.92
N SER A 95 -2.36 -4.48 14.12
CA SER A 95 -1.48 -4.21 15.27
C SER A 95 -0.01 -4.25 14.87
N SER A 96 0.84 -3.58 15.63
CA SER A 96 2.30 -3.68 15.51
C SER A 96 2.90 -4.02 16.87
N GLY A 97 4.06 -4.68 16.86
CA GLY A 97 4.73 -5.10 18.09
C GLY A 97 5.94 -5.97 17.81
N TYR A 98 6.39 -6.68 18.83
CA TYR A 98 7.62 -7.47 18.80
C TYR A 98 7.32 -8.95 18.88
N VAL A 99 8.02 -9.72 18.05
CA VAL A 99 7.94 -11.18 17.99
C VAL A 99 9.35 -11.75 17.98
N ASN A 100 9.55 -12.88 18.65
CA ASN A 100 10.82 -13.61 18.59
C ASN A 100 11.17 -13.94 17.12
N ASN A 101 12.33 -13.47 16.66
CA ASN A 101 12.73 -13.61 15.25
C ASN A 101 12.81 -15.07 14.78
N ARG A 102 13.07 -16.01 15.69
CA ARG A 102 13.13 -17.46 15.39
C ARG A 102 11.79 -18.06 15.01
N LEU A 103 10.70 -17.37 15.37
CA LEU A 103 9.33 -17.75 15.04
C LEU A 103 8.91 -17.24 13.66
N LEU A 104 9.75 -16.48 12.98
CA LEU A 104 9.49 -15.94 11.66
C LEU A 104 10.23 -16.77 10.61
N VAL A 105 9.55 -17.06 9.51
CA VAL A 105 10.16 -17.65 8.31
C VAL A 105 10.00 -16.66 7.19
N GLU A 106 11.11 -16.20 6.63
CA GLU A 106 11.12 -15.28 5.50
C GLU A 106 10.33 -15.89 4.33
N ALA A 107 9.38 -15.12 3.82
CA ALA A 107 8.58 -15.48 2.67
C ALA A 107 9.15 -14.75 1.44
N ASN A 108 9.71 -15.52 0.50
CA ASN A 108 10.38 -14.99 -0.68
C ASN A 108 9.44 -14.06 -1.49
N ILE A 109 10.00 -12.94 -1.95
CA ILE A 109 9.32 -11.66 -2.17
C ILE A 109 8.23 -11.72 -3.25
N ASN A 110 7.08 -11.14 -2.90
CA ASN A 110 5.93 -10.96 -3.77
C ASN A 110 6.15 -9.75 -4.69
N VAL A 111 6.56 -9.96 -5.94
CA VAL A 111 6.85 -8.92 -6.97
C VAL A 111 5.59 -8.15 -7.45
N MET A 112 4.41 -8.64 -7.06
CA MET A 112 3.09 -8.14 -7.49
C MET A 112 2.77 -6.65 -7.21
N PRO A 113 3.20 -6.01 -6.10
CA PRO A 113 2.86 -4.63 -5.78
C PRO A 113 3.57 -3.63 -6.67
N VAL A 114 4.87 -3.85 -6.93
CA VAL A 114 5.68 -2.99 -7.79
C VAL A 114 5.08 -2.96 -9.20
N PHE A 115 4.66 -4.12 -9.71
CA PHE A 115 4.00 -4.23 -11.01
C PHE A 115 2.65 -3.49 -11.05
N SER A 116 1.87 -3.58 -9.96
CA SER A 116 0.58 -2.87 -9.83
C SER A 116 0.74 -1.34 -9.83
N VAL A 117 1.76 -0.81 -9.13
CA VAL A 117 2.06 0.63 -9.10
C VAL A 117 2.53 1.12 -10.47
N ILE A 118 3.41 0.37 -11.15
CA ILE A 118 3.87 0.69 -12.50
C ILE A 118 2.70 0.69 -13.49
N MET A 119 1.83 -0.32 -13.43
CA MET A 119 0.63 -0.38 -14.27
C MET A 119 -0.31 0.79 -14.02
N LEU A 120 -0.50 1.20 -12.76
CA LEU A 120 -1.33 2.35 -12.42
C LEU A 120 -0.78 3.64 -13.04
N LEU A 121 0.54 3.88 -12.97
CA LEU A 121 1.18 5.04 -13.59
C LEU A 121 0.96 5.05 -15.11
N LEU A 122 1.09 3.90 -15.78
CA LEU A 122 0.86 3.77 -17.22
C LEU A 122 -0.60 4.07 -17.60
N ILE A 123 -1.57 3.52 -16.86
CA ILE A 123 -3.00 3.77 -17.08
C ILE A 123 -3.31 5.26 -16.88
N THR A 124 -2.73 5.88 -15.86
CA THR A 124 -2.93 7.29 -15.54
C THR A 124 -2.38 8.21 -16.63
N ALA A 125 -1.17 7.92 -17.11
CA ALA A 125 -0.55 8.65 -18.23
C ALA A 125 -1.35 8.50 -19.53
N ALA A 126 -1.86 7.29 -19.82
CA ALA A 126 -2.70 7.04 -20.98
C ALA A 126 -4.04 7.80 -20.90
N ALA A 127 -4.68 7.81 -19.72
CA ALA A 127 -5.91 8.56 -19.49
C ALA A 127 -5.71 10.07 -19.65
N ALA A 128 -4.65 10.62 -19.06
CA ALA A 128 -4.29 12.03 -19.19
C ALA A 128 -4.04 12.43 -20.66
N ARG A 129 -3.30 11.60 -21.41
CA ARG A 129 -3.07 11.79 -22.85
C ARG A 129 -4.38 11.79 -23.64
N LYS A 130 -5.31 10.88 -23.32
CA LYS A 130 -6.61 10.78 -24.00
C LYS A 130 -7.47 12.01 -23.77
N VAL A 131 -7.50 12.54 -22.53
CA VAL A 131 -8.21 13.77 -22.18
C VAL A 131 -7.60 14.99 -22.89
N TYR A 132 -6.26 15.10 -22.88
CA TYR A 132 -5.55 16.17 -23.60
C TYR A 132 -5.90 16.18 -25.09
N LEU A 133 -5.84 15.01 -25.75
CA LEU A 133 -6.20 14.87 -27.16
C LEU A 133 -7.67 15.24 -27.42
N LEU A 134 -8.59 14.86 -26.53
CA LEU A 134 -10.01 15.21 -26.64
C LEU A 134 -10.23 16.72 -26.58
N ILE A 135 -9.53 17.42 -25.69
CA ILE A 135 -9.62 18.88 -25.57
C ILE A 135 -9.01 19.56 -26.81
N HIS A 136 -7.84 19.13 -27.25
CA HIS A 136 -7.09 19.81 -28.30
C HIS A 136 -7.60 19.51 -29.72
N LYS A 137 -8.04 18.27 -29.99
CA LYS A 137 -8.64 17.88 -31.27
C LYS A 137 -10.01 18.56 -31.45
N HIS A 138 -10.76 18.77 -30.36
CA HIS A 138 -12.01 19.52 -30.39
C HIS A 138 -11.79 21.02 -30.63
N ASN A 139 -10.70 21.61 -30.14
CA ASN A 139 -10.32 22.98 -30.51
C ASN A 139 -9.95 23.11 -32.00
N LYS A 140 -9.18 22.17 -32.57
CA LYS A 140 -8.84 22.20 -34.02
C LYS A 140 -10.06 22.14 -34.94
N ILE A 141 -11.09 21.37 -34.58
CA ILE A 141 -12.32 21.28 -35.40
C ILE A 141 -13.14 22.57 -35.35
N VAL A 142 -13.13 23.28 -34.21
CA VAL A 142 -13.84 24.56 -34.07
C VAL A 142 -13.12 25.68 -34.83
N PHE A 143 -11.79 25.70 -34.87
CA PHE A 143 -11.00 26.69 -35.61
C PHE A 143 -10.93 26.45 -37.13
N SER A 144 -11.29 25.26 -37.62
CA SER A 144 -11.33 24.97 -39.07
C SER A 144 -12.66 25.31 -39.73
N LYS A 145 -13.69 25.65 -38.94
CA LYS A 145 -15.05 25.96 -39.42
C LYS A 145 -15.41 27.45 -39.35
N ASN A 146 -14.50 28.28 -38.85
CA ASN A 146 -14.54 29.74 -38.95
C ASN A 146 -13.50 30.19 -39.98
#